data_AF-B9J6L9-F1
#
_entry.id   AF-B9J6L9-F1
#
_cell.length_a   1.000
_cell.length_b   1.000
_cell.length_c   1.000
_cell.angle_alpha   90.00
_cell.angle_beta   90.00
_cell.angle_gamma   90.00
#
_symmetry.space_group_name_H-M   'P 1'
#
loop_
_entity.id
_entity.type
_entity.pdbx_description
1 polymer ?
#
loop_
_entity_poly.entity_id
_entity_poly.type
_entity_poly.pdbx_seq_one_letter_code
_entity_poly.pdbx_strand_id
1 'polypeptide(L)' 'MDAWKSVQLLRKYAACQECGNENVGNGEGTVEIQDDTFKRTCKCGWEIEVKAK' A
#
# COMPACT_ATOMS: atom_id res chain seq x y z
N MET A 1 -10.82 -9.20 -4.60
CA MET A 1 -9.99 -8.19 -5.30
C MET A 1 -9.33 -8.88 -6.48
N ASP A 2 -9.56 -8.38 -7.69
CA ASP A 2 -8.86 -8.89 -8.88
C ASP A 2 -7.35 -8.72 -8.71
N ALA A 3 -6.57 -9.76 -9.01
CA ALA A 3 -5.10 -9.72 -8.92
C ALA A 3 -4.50 -8.52 -9.68
N TRP A 4 -5.15 -8.09 -10.76
CA TRP A 4 -4.76 -6.90 -11.52
C TRP A 4 -4.91 -5.59 -10.73
N LYS A 5 -6.01 -5.41 -9.99
CA LYS A 5 -6.21 -4.23 -9.13
C LYS A 5 -5.14 -4.16 -8.04
N SER A 6 -4.81 -5.28 -7.40
CA SER A 6 -3.76 -5.34 -6.38
C SER A 6 -2.40 -4.91 -6.95
N VAL A 7 -2.05 -5.34 -8.16
CA VAL A 7 -0.81 -4.94 -8.85
C VAL A 7 -0.82 -3.45 -9.22
N GLN A 8 -1.95 -2.91 -9.66
CA GLN A 8 -2.08 -1.46 -9.93
C GLN A 8 -1.91 -0.64 -8.65
N LEU A 9 -2.49 -1.09 -7.53
CA LEU A 9 -2.37 -0.43 -6.23
C LEU A 9 -0.93 -0.50 -5.71
N LEU A 10 -0.27 -1.66 -5.85
CA LEU A 10 1.15 -1.82 -5.52
C LEU A 10 2.05 -0.88 -6.33
N ARG A 11 1.76 -0.67 -7.63
CA ARG A 11 2.52 0.29 -8.45
C ARG A 11 2.21 1.74 -8.09
N LYS A 12 0.93 2.08 -7.91
CA LYS A 12 0.49 3.43 -7.57
C LYS A 12 1.01 3.87 -6.21
N TYR A 13 0.99 2.93 -5.27
CA TYR A 13 1.52 3.08 -3.92
C TYR A 13 2.83 2.29 -3.79
N ALA A 14 3.69 2.32 -4.80
CA ALA A 14 5.06 1.82 -4.67
C ALA A 14 5.86 2.81 -3.84
N ALA A 15 5.76 4.10 -4.16
CA ALA A 15 6.30 5.20 -3.37
C ALA A 15 5.22 5.78 -2.44
N CYS A 16 5.60 6.23 -1.25
CA CYS A 16 4.72 7.00 -0.38
C CYS A 16 4.44 8.35 -1.03
N GLN A 17 3.17 8.77 -1.08
CA GLN A 17 2.83 10.08 -1.66
C GLN A 17 3.29 11.27 -0.82
N GLU A 18 3.57 11.07 0.47
CA GLU A 18 3.99 12.15 1.36
C GLU A 18 5.51 12.30 1.43
N CYS A 19 6.22 11.21 1.74
CA CYS A 19 7.67 11.26 1.93
C CYS A 19 8.48 10.69 0.74
N GLY A 20 7.80 10.18 -0.30
CA GLY A 20 8.45 9.53 -1.44
C GLY A 20 9.05 8.15 -1.13
N ASN A 21 8.90 7.63 0.09
CA ASN A 21 9.53 6.37 0.48
C ASN A 21 8.92 5.18 -0.26
N GLU A 22 9.75 4.46 -0.99
CA GLU A 22 9.36 3.23 -1.70
C GLU A 22 9.54 1.96 -0.86
N ASN A 23 10.29 2.04 0.23
CA ASN A 23 10.55 0.90 1.10
C ASN A 23 9.36 0.61 2.02
N VAL A 24 9.04 -0.68 2.14
CA VAL A 24 8.00 -1.20 3.02
C VAL A 24 8.59 -2.41 3.76
N GLY A 25 8.38 -2.51 5.08
CA GLY A 25 9.05 -3.45 5.97
C GLY A 25 10.21 -2.82 6.75
N ASN A 26 10.83 -3.59 7.66
CA ASN A 26 11.94 -3.12 8.52
C ASN A 26 11.71 -1.77 9.24
N GLY A 27 10.47 -1.50 9.66
CA GLY A 27 10.09 -0.25 10.33
C GLY A 27 9.82 0.93 9.39
N GLU A 28 9.85 0.74 8.07
CA GLU A 28 9.57 1.79 7.08
C GLU A 28 8.08 1.91 6.69
N GLY A 29 7.29 0.89 7.03
CA GLY A 29 5.87 0.78 6.72
C GLY A 29 5.43 -0.69 6.64
N THR A 30 4.14 -0.93 6.45
CA THR A 30 3.58 -2.26 6.18
C THR A 30 2.69 -2.23 4.94
N VAL A 31 2.63 -3.35 4.22
CA VAL A 31 1.63 -3.56 3.18
C VAL A 31 0.89 -4.85 3.49
N GLU A 32 -0.43 -4.77 3.56
CA GLU A 32 -1.33 -5.87 3.82
C GLU A 32 -2.32 -5.96 2.68
N ILE A 33 -2.34 -7.10 2.01
CA ILE A 33 -3.27 -7.38 0.92
C ILE A 33 -4.11 -8.57 1.38
N GLN A 34 -5.38 -8.31 1.64
CA GLN A 34 -6.41 -9.31 1.92
C GLN A 34 -7.32 -9.46 0.70
N ASP A 35 -8.13 -10.53 0.68
CA ASP A 35 -8.98 -10.92 -0.45
C ASP A 35 -9.66 -9.74 -1.15
N ASP A 36 -10.24 -8.78 -0.40
CA ASP A 36 -10.86 -7.59 -0.96
C ASP A 36 -10.31 -6.25 -0.47
N THR A 37 -9.24 -6.27 0.32
CA THR A 37 -8.72 -5.05 0.96
C THR A 37 -7.23 -4.90 0.77
N PHE A 38 -6.78 -3.73 0.32
CA PHE A 38 -5.39 -3.34 0.23
C PHE A 38 -5.14 -2.26 1.28
N LYS A 39 -4.28 -2.53 2.24
CA LYS A 39 -3.86 -1.57 3.26
C LYS A 39 -2.36 -1.34 3.12
N ARG A 40 -1.93 -0.09 3.06
CA ARG A 40 -0.50 0.28 3.09
C ARG A 40 -0.28 1.38 4.11
N THR A 41 0.76 1.23 4.93
CA THR A 41 1.21 2.22 5.90
C THR A 41 2.66 2.59 5.62
N CYS A 42 3.06 3.79 6.06
CA CYS A 42 4.43 4.29 5.94
C CYS A 42 4.88 4.96 7.24
N LYS A 43 6.18 4.89 7.54
CA LYS A 43 6.81 5.48 8.75
C LYS A 43 6.59 6.99 8.93
N CYS A 44 6.25 7.70 7.86
CA CYS A 44 5.96 9.13 7.93
C CYS A 44 4.58 9.46 8.50
N GLY A 45 3.71 8.45 8.69
CA GLY A 45 2.33 8.63 9.16
C GLY A 45 1.27 8.41 8.08
N TRP A 46 1.68 8.24 6.81
CA TRP A 46 0.76 7.97 5.71
C TRP A 46 0.18 6.55 5.79
N GLU A 47 -1.15 6.44 5.68
CA GLU A 47 -1.89 5.18 5.61
C GLU A 47 -2.99 5.27 4.53
N ILE A 48 -3.15 4.21 3.74
CA ILE A 48 -4.23 4.07 2.76
C ILE A 48 -4.89 2.71 2.93
N GLU A 49 -6.22 2.68 2.89
CA GLU A 49 -7.04 1.47 2.82
C GLU A 49 -7.92 1.56 1.56
N VAL A 50 -7.82 0.56 0.69
CA VAL A 50 -8.60 0.45 -0.55
C VAL A 50 -9.37 -0.86 -0.54
N LYS A 51 -10.70 -0.76 -0.65
CA LYS A 51 -11.60 -1.91 -0.74
C LYS A 51 -12.03 -2.11 -2.18
N ALA A 52 -11.84 -3.32 -2.70
CA ALA A 52 -12.45 -3.73 -3.96
C ALA A 52 -13.91 -4.12 -3.65
N LYS A 53 -14.84 -3.35 -4.19
CA LYS A 53 -16.29 -3.63 -4.14
C LYS A 53 -16.73 -4.21 -5.47
#